data_AF-A0A8I2FTP5-F1
#
_entry.id   AF-A0A8I2FTP5-F1
#
_cell.length_a   1.000
_cell.length_b   1.000
_cell.length_c   1.000
_cell.angle_alpha   90.00
_cell.angle_beta   90.00
_cell.angle_gamma   90.00
#
_symmetry.space_group_name_H-M   'P 1'
#
loop_
_entity.id
_entity.type
_entity.pdbx_description
1 polymer ?
#
loop_
_entity_poly.entity_id
_entity_poly.type
_entity_poly.pdbx_seq_one_letter_code
_entity_poly.pdbx_strand_id
1 'polypeptide(L)'
;MIFDTNINEYCRSAAMEALVFFAVFGDIPRDEIVQFLDSLFPILYEEKSGSDLLFTTFARVAYNIYPEELMHHIDKAYEEGLIASFFICREDIERGLKQGKEKTLEETRAELERRFPDDIHDKMSWWACFKSDNRYTQSGQKVLYTSTEKNKKKRARKGKKRKKRKKT
;
A
#
# COMPACT_ATOMS: atom_id res chain seq x y z
N MET A 1 -14.81 14.52 -10.01
CA MET A 1 -14.65 13.06 -9.79
C MET A 1 -14.91 12.68 -8.35
N ILE A 2 -14.17 13.21 -7.35
CA ILE A 2 -14.39 12.81 -5.94
C ILE A 2 -15.78 13.22 -5.40
N PHE A 3 -16.31 14.37 -5.84
CA PHE A 3 -17.65 14.85 -5.46
C PHE A 3 -18.81 14.20 -6.21
N ASP A 4 -18.54 13.44 -7.27
CA ASP A 4 -19.61 12.89 -8.10
C ASP A 4 -20.14 11.61 -7.47
N THR A 5 -21.32 11.69 -6.84
CA THR A 5 -21.97 10.58 -6.14
C THR A 5 -22.46 9.48 -7.07
N ASN A 6 -22.50 9.73 -8.39
CA ASN A 6 -22.81 8.68 -9.38
C ASN A 6 -21.60 7.78 -9.66
N ILE A 7 -20.40 8.19 -9.25
CA ILE A 7 -19.18 7.39 -9.39
C ILE A 7 -19.07 6.45 -8.20
N ASN A 8 -18.66 5.21 -8.47
CA ASN A 8 -18.43 4.21 -7.45
C ASN A 8 -17.42 4.70 -6.39
N GLU A 9 -17.72 4.44 -5.11
CA GLU A 9 -16.92 4.89 -3.96
C GLU A 9 -15.45 4.43 -4.00
N TYR A 10 -15.14 3.28 -4.60
CA TYR A 10 -13.75 2.81 -4.73
C TYR A 10 -12.96 3.68 -5.71
N CYS A 11 -13.58 4.13 -6.80
CA CYS A 11 -12.95 5.06 -7.73
C CYS A 11 -12.74 6.44 -7.10
N ARG A 12 -13.71 6.91 -6.31
CA ARG A 12 -13.61 8.16 -5.54
C ARG A 12 -12.53 8.08 -4.48
N SER A 13 -12.44 6.95 -3.77
CA SER A 13 -11.38 6.66 -2.79
C SER A 13 -10.00 6.64 -3.45
N ALA A 14 -9.84 5.94 -4.58
CA ALA A 14 -8.57 5.91 -5.31
C ALA A 14 -8.15 7.30 -5.81
N ALA A 15 -9.11 8.12 -6.26
CA ALA A 15 -8.87 9.50 -6.64
C ALA A 15 -8.41 10.36 -5.46
N MET A 16 -8.97 10.13 -4.26
CA MET A 16 -8.58 10.83 -3.05
C MET A 16 -7.16 10.40 -2.60
N GLU A 17 -6.84 9.11 -2.65
CA GLU A 17 -5.49 8.58 -2.36
C GLU A 17 -4.43 9.17 -3.29
N ALA A 18 -4.79 9.44 -4.56
CA ALA A 18 -3.88 10.07 -5.51
C ALA A 18 -3.43 11.48 -5.07
N LEU A 19 -4.19 12.18 -4.22
CA LEU A 19 -3.82 13.49 -3.68
C LEU A 19 -2.50 13.42 -2.88
N VAL A 20 -2.22 12.31 -2.21
CA VAL A 20 -0.96 12.13 -1.48
C VAL A 20 0.23 12.15 -2.44
N PHE A 21 0.10 11.55 -3.63
CA PHE A 21 1.17 11.60 -4.65
C PHE A 21 1.41 13.02 -5.13
N PHE A 22 0.33 13.78 -5.37
CA PHE A 22 0.45 15.17 -5.79
C PHE A 22 1.10 16.05 -4.71
N ALA A 23 0.80 15.81 -3.43
CA ALA A 23 1.43 16.52 -2.32
C ALA A 23 2.93 16.24 -2.19
N VAL A 24 3.36 15.02 -2.54
CA VAL A 24 4.73 14.54 -2.27
C VAL A 24 5.65 14.70 -3.48
N PHE A 25 5.19 14.29 -4.67
CA PHE A 25 5.99 14.29 -5.91
C PHE A 25 5.46 15.26 -6.97
N GLY A 26 4.20 15.68 -6.86
CA GLY A 26 3.62 16.64 -7.78
C GLY A 26 4.01 18.08 -7.45
N ASP A 27 3.55 18.98 -8.31
CA ASP A 27 3.75 20.42 -8.14
C ASP A 27 2.60 21.11 -7.39
N ILE A 28 1.72 20.33 -6.74
CA ILE A 28 0.58 20.89 -5.98
C ILE A 28 1.03 21.13 -4.53
N PRO A 29 0.98 22.37 -4.03
CA PRO A 29 1.28 22.66 -2.64
C PRO A 29 0.36 21.88 -1.70
N ARG A 30 0.93 21.32 -0.63
CA ARG A 30 0.18 20.62 0.41
C ARG A 30 -1.03 21.41 0.90
N ASP A 31 -0.86 22.72 1.12
CA ASP A 31 -1.91 23.54 1.72
C ASP A 31 -3.13 23.69 0.80
N GLU A 32 -2.95 23.64 -0.53
CA GLU A 32 -4.06 23.56 -1.48
C GLU A 32 -4.81 22.24 -1.37
N ILE A 33 -4.09 21.13 -1.15
CA ILE A 33 -4.70 19.80 -0.94
C ILE A 33 -5.44 19.75 0.39
N VAL A 34 -4.89 20.35 1.45
CA VAL A 34 -5.57 20.47 2.75
C VAL A 34 -6.85 21.28 2.61
N GLN A 35 -6.83 22.42 1.92
CA GLN A 35 -8.02 23.24 1.66
C GLN A 35 -9.06 22.46 0.84
N PHE A 36 -8.60 21.72 -0.17
CA PHE A 36 -9.48 20.85 -0.95
C PHE A 36 -10.17 19.80 -0.06
N LEU A 37 -9.42 19.10 0.80
CA LEU A 37 -9.97 18.12 1.74
C LEU A 37 -10.93 18.76 2.73
N ASP A 38 -10.59 19.94 3.27
CA ASP A 38 -11.47 20.69 4.18
C ASP A 38 -12.83 20.98 3.53
N SER A 39 -12.84 21.44 2.28
CA SER A 39 -14.07 21.65 1.50
C SER A 39 -14.82 20.36 1.16
N LEU A 40 -14.12 19.22 1.12
CA LEU A 40 -14.69 17.93 0.75
C LEU A 40 -15.45 17.28 1.90
N PHE A 41 -14.98 17.43 3.14
CA PHE A 41 -15.56 16.75 4.28
C PHE A 41 -17.05 17.04 4.50
N PRO A 42 -17.54 18.30 4.44
CA PRO A 42 -18.98 18.59 4.57
C PRO A 42 -19.84 17.86 3.54
N ILE A 43 -19.35 17.74 2.30
CA ILE A 43 -20.07 17.07 1.21
C ILE A 43 -20.17 15.57 1.49
N LEU A 44 -19.06 14.94 1.92
CA LEU A 44 -19.07 13.53 2.35
C LEU A 44 -20.01 13.32 3.53
N TYR A 45 -20.01 14.27 4.46
CA TYR A 45 -20.82 14.23 5.67
C TYR A 45 -22.32 14.41 5.39
N GLU A 46 -22.71 15.22 4.41
CA GLU A 46 -24.10 15.36 3.97
C GLU A 46 -24.60 14.13 3.20
N GLU A 47 -23.74 13.53 2.38
CA GLU A 47 -24.07 12.32 1.61
C GLU A 47 -24.40 11.14 2.53
N LYS A 48 -23.78 11.06 3.72
CA LYS A 48 -23.79 9.90 4.66
C LYS A 48 -24.02 8.59 3.92
N SER A 49 -23.10 8.25 3.01
CA SER A 49 -23.06 6.91 2.45
C SER A 49 -22.95 5.93 3.61
N GLY A 50 -23.75 4.85 3.62
CA GLY A 50 -23.71 3.82 4.67
C GLY A 50 -22.40 3.02 4.74
N SER A 51 -21.35 3.51 4.08
CA SER A 51 -20.02 2.94 3.95
C SER A 51 -18.99 3.84 4.64
N ASP A 52 -18.12 3.23 5.44
CA ASP A 52 -17.00 3.88 6.12
C ASP A 52 -15.81 4.19 5.18
N LEU A 53 -15.86 3.71 3.93
CA LEU A 53 -14.71 3.74 3.01
C LEU A 53 -14.20 5.14 2.74
N LEU A 54 -15.09 6.09 2.42
CA LEU A 54 -14.69 7.45 2.03
C LEU A 54 -14.15 8.24 3.23
N PHE A 55 -14.76 8.12 4.41
CA PHE A 55 -14.26 8.74 5.64
C PHE A 55 -12.94 8.13 6.11
N THR A 56 -12.79 6.81 5.99
CA THR A 56 -11.54 6.11 6.26
C THR A 56 -10.44 6.56 5.29
N THR A 57 -10.77 6.69 4.01
CA THR A 57 -9.84 7.21 3.01
C THR A 57 -9.44 8.65 3.31
N PHE A 58 -10.40 9.51 3.67
CA PHE A 58 -10.16 10.88 4.08
C PHE A 58 -9.16 10.97 5.23
N ALA A 59 -9.37 10.20 6.30
CA ALA A 59 -8.47 10.18 7.45
C ALA A 59 -7.06 9.71 7.08
N ARG A 60 -6.94 8.68 6.22
CA ARG A 60 -5.64 8.17 5.74
C ARG A 60 -4.90 9.19 4.88
N VAL A 61 -5.60 9.85 3.96
CA VAL A 61 -5.02 10.88 3.10
C VAL A 61 -4.55 12.06 3.95
N ALA A 62 -5.39 12.54 4.88
CA ALA A 62 -5.04 13.62 5.81
C ALA A 62 -3.81 13.26 6.66
N TYR A 63 -3.75 12.02 7.19
CA TYR A 63 -2.59 11.53 7.94
C TYR A 63 -1.30 11.59 7.12
N ASN A 64 -1.34 11.08 5.87
CA ASN A 64 -0.17 11.02 5.00
C ASN A 64 0.35 12.40 4.58
N ILE A 65 -0.48 13.44 4.65
CA ILE A 65 -0.06 14.82 4.37
C ILE A 65 0.09 15.66 5.63
N TYR A 66 0.14 15.04 6.82
CA TYR A 66 0.09 15.67 8.14
C TYR A 66 -1.27 16.35 8.43
N PRO A 67 -2.09 15.84 9.38
CA PRO A 67 -3.53 16.12 9.46
C PRO A 67 -3.93 17.33 10.32
N GLU A 68 -3.00 18.13 10.83
CA GLU A 68 -3.22 19.14 11.87
C GLU A 68 -4.44 20.05 11.63
N GLU A 69 -4.57 20.61 10.44
CA GLU A 69 -5.66 21.52 10.08
C GLU A 69 -7.02 20.79 9.93
N LEU A 70 -6.99 19.49 9.64
CA LEU A 70 -8.16 18.65 9.39
C LEU A 70 -8.61 17.87 10.63
N MET A 71 -7.94 18.05 11.77
CA MET A 71 -8.22 17.29 12.99
C MET A 71 -9.67 17.40 13.45
N HIS A 72 -10.28 18.57 13.32
CA HIS A 72 -11.67 18.78 13.71
C HIS A 72 -12.66 17.87 12.92
N HIS A 73 -12.40 17.64 11.63
CA HIS A 73 -13.17 16.70 10.80
C HIS A 73 -12.91 15.25 11.17
N ILE A 74 -11.63 14.90 11.38
CA ILE A 74 -11.19 13.54 11.75
C ILE A 74 -11.79 13.15 13.10
N ASP A 75 -11.75 14.03 14.09
CA ASP A 75 -12.29 13.79 15.42
C ASP A 75 -13.79 13.55 15.36
N LYS A 76 -14.52 14.39 14.63
CA LYS A 76 -15.96 14.22 14.40
C LYS A 76 -16.28 12.88 13.72
N ALA A 77 -15.50 12.50 12.71
CA ALA A 77 -15.71 11.24 11.99
C ALA A 77 -15.48 10.01 12.88
N TYR A 78 -14.48 10.04 13.76
CA TYR A 78 -14.28 8.98 14.74
C TYR A 78 -15.35 8.95 15.83
N GLU A 79 -15.80 10.11 16.33
CA GLU A 79 -16.89 10.20 17.31
C GLU A 79 -18.19 9.59 16.79
N GLU A 80 -18.48 9.79 15.50
CA GLU A 80 -19.65 9.22 14.83
C GLU A 80 -19.43 7.79 14.30
N GLY A 81 -18.26 7.19 14.52
CA GLY A 81 -17.95 5.83 14.06
C GLY A 81 -17.91 5.69 12.54
N LEU A 82 -17.63 6.77 11.81
CA LEU A 82 -17.58 6.79 10.34
C LEU A 82 -16.24 6.28 9.78
N ILE A 83 -15.21 6.18 10.62
CA ILE A 83 -13.88 5.67 10.24
C ILE A 83 -13.73 4.23 10.70
N ALA A 84 -13.34 3.35 9.77
CA ALA A 84 -12.93 2.00 10.07
C ALA A 84 -11.55 1.99 10.74
N SER A 85 -11.52 1.96 12.08
CA SER A 85 -10.29 2.00 12.88
C SER A 85 -9.29 0.87 12.58
N PHE A 86 -9.72 -0.20 11.89
CA PHE A 86 -8.82 -1.26 11.42
C PHE A 86 -7.80 -0.76 10.40
N PHE A 87 -8.14 0.27 9.60
CA PHE A 87 -7.24 0.83 8.59
C PHE A 87 -6.41 2.00 9.10
N ILE A 88 -6.96 2.79 10.03
CA ILE A 88 -6.25 3.88 10.70
C ILE A 88 -6.95 4.18 12.03
N CYS A 89 -6.24 4.02 13.14
CA CYS A 89 -6.79 4.32 14.46
C CYS A 89 -6.35 5.71 14.95
N ARG A 90 -7.02 6.21 16.00
CA ARG A 90 -6.70 7.52 16.59
C ARG A 90 -5.23 7.59 17.05
N GLU A 91 -4.70 6.50 17.58
CA GLU A 91 -3.32 6.39 18.04
C GLU A 91 -2.31 6.56 16.89
N ASP A 92 -2.66 6.16 15.67
CA ASP A 92 -1.83 6.41 14.49
C ASP A 92 -1.76 7.91 14.19
N ILE A 93 -2.92 8.58 14.18
CA ILE A 93 -3.01 10.04 13.97
C ILE A 93 -2.20 10.80 15.01
N GLU A 94 -2.41 10.50 16.29
CA GLU A 94 -1.68 11.14 17.39
C GLU A 94 -0.17 10.92 17.31
N ARG A 95 0.27 9.73 16.89
CA ARG A 95 1.69 9.43 16.71
C ARG A 95 2.27 10.31 15.60
N GLY A 96 1.57 10.49 14.50
CA GLY A 96 1.99 11.39 13.41
C GLY A 96 2.10 12.84 13.90
N LEU A 97 1.08 13.34 14.60
CA LEU A 97 1.12 14.69 15.19
C LEU A 97 2.31 14.89 16.14
N LYS A 98 2.59 13.90 17.00
CA LYS A 98 3.74 13.95 17.95
C LYS A 98 5.09 13.90 17.24
N GLN A 99 5.20 13.22 16.11
CA GLN A 99 6.42 13.15 15.30
C GLN A 99 6.70 14.46 14.55
N GLY A 100 5.64 15.22 14.25
CA GLY A 100 5.72 16.51 13.59
C GLY A 100 5.69 16.43 12.07
N LYS A 101 5.31 17.56 11.45
CA LYS A 101 5.02 17.68 10.02
C LYS A 101 6.14 17.17 9.11
N GLU A 102 7.37 17.64 9.32
CA GLU A 102 8.51 17.29 8.45
C GLU A 102 8.75 15.79 8.42
N LYS A 103 8.77 15.15 9.59
CA LYS A 103 9.02 13.72 9.71
C LYS A 103 7.90 12.88 9.11
N THR A 104 6.63 13.24 9.34
CA THR A 104 5.50 12.55 8.73
C THR A 104 5.58 12.60 7.21
N LEU A 105 5.88 13.78 6.62
CA LEU A 105 6.00 13.94 5.17
C LEU A 105 7.20 13.17 4.60
N GLU A 106 8.33 13.12 5.33
CA GLU A 106 9.49 12.31 4.94
C GLU A 106 9.17 10.81 4.94
N GLU A 107 8.48 10.31 5.98
CA GLU A 107 8.05 8.92 6.06
C GLU A 107 7.06 8.56 4.93
N THR A 108 6.09 9.44 4.64
CA THR A 108 5.18 9.26 3.51
C THR A 108 5.92 9.24 2.18
N ARG A 109 6.88 10.15 1.96
CA ARG A 109 7.72 10.15 0.76
C ARG A 109 8.46 8.82 0.60
N ALA A 110 9.15 8.37 1.64
CA ALA A 110 9.90 7.12 1.61
C ALA A 110 8.99 5.90 1.36
N GLU A 111 7.77 5.89 1.90
CA GLU A 111 6.79 4.84 1.67
C GLU A 111 6.35 4.78 0.20
N LEU A 112 6.08 5.95 -0.40
CA LEU A 112 5.65 6.03 -1.78
C LEU A 112 6.78 5.68 -2.76
N GLU A 113 8.00 6.17 -2.55
CA GLU A 113 9.18 5.81 -3.37
C GLU A 113 9.42 4.29 -3.36
N ARG A 114 9.22 3.65 -2.21
CA ARG A 114 9.33 2.18 -2.08
C ARG A 114 8.25 1.44 -2.88
N ARG A 115 7.05 2.02 -2.98
CA ARG A 115 5.89 1.43 -3.69
C ARG A 115 5.91 1.68 -5.18
N PHE A 116 6.38 2.86 -5.60
CA PHE A 116 6.42 3.32 -6.98
C PHE A 116 7.86 3.67 -7.34
N PRO A 117 8.72 2.66 -7.51
CA PRO A 117 10.10 2.90 -7.93
C PRO A 117 10.15 3.36 -9.38
N ASP A 118 11.20 4.11 -9.72
CA ASP A 118 11.44 4.57 -11.11
C ASP A 118 11.54 3.41 -12.10
N ASP A 119 12.14 2.28 -11.67
CA ASP A 119 12.24 1.06 -12.46
C ASP A 119 11.28 -0.01 -11.95
N ILE A 120 10.04 0.08 -12.42
CA ILE A 120 8.99 -0.91 -12.14
C ILE A 120 9.39 -2.28 -12.73
N HIS A 121 10.08 -2.31 -13.87
CA HIS A 121 10.50 -3.55 -14.50
C HIS A 121 11.51 -4.30 -13.61
N ASP A 122 12.55 -3.63 -13.12
CA ASP A 122 13.49 -4.22 -12.16
C ASP A 122 12.76 -4.72 -10.90
N LYS A 123 11.87 -3.89 -10.33
CA LYS A 123 11.07 -4.25 -9.14
C LYS A 123 10.21 -5.50 -9.33
N MET A 124 9.73 -5.75 -10.54
CA MET A 124 8.82 -6.86 -10.86
C MET A 124 9.52 -8.03 -11.55
N SER A 125 10.76 -7.87 -12.01
CA SER A 125 11.53 -8.86 -12.78
C SER A 125 11.70 -10.20 -12.05
N TRP A 126 11.66 -10.20 -10.71
CA TRP A 126 11.76 -11.41 -9.89
C TRP A 126 10.47 -12.23 -9.85
N TRP A 127 9.33 -11.69 -10.30
CA TRP A 127 8.07 -12.42 -10.36
C TRP A 127 8.18 -13.62 -11.27
N ALA A 128 7.49 -14.71 -10.91
CA ALA A 128 7.61 -15.97 -11.63
C ALA A 128 7.30 -15.82 -13.13
N CYS A 129 6.29 -15.01 -13.50
CA CYS A 129 5.87 -14.78 -14.88
C CYS A 129 6.95 -14.18 -15.79
N PHE A 130 7.94 -13.47 -15.25
CA PHE A 130 9.01 -12.83 -16.03
C PHE A 130 10.31 -13.64 -16.07
N LYS A 131 10.36 -14.82 -15.42
CA LYS A 131 11.52 -15.71 -15.50
C LYS A 131 11.47 -16.53 -16.79
N SER A 132 12.53 -16.45 -17.60
CA SER A 132 12.65 -17.18 -18.87
C SER A 132 12.67 -18.72 -18.73
N ASP A 133 12.91 -19.25 -17.53
CA ASP A 133 12.83 -20.70 -17.22
C ASP A 133 11.42 -21.14 -16.77
N ASN A 134 10.43 -20.25 -16.88
CA ASN A 134 9.07 -20.56 -16.50
C ASN A 134 8.38 -21.33 -17.64
N ARG A 135 8.56 -22.65 -17.61
CA ARG A 135 7.93 -23.62 -18.53
C ARG A 135 6.43 -23.78 -18.28
N TYR A 136 5.69 -22.68 -18.32
CA TYR A 136 4.26 -22.76 -18.60
C TYR A 136 4.15 -22.98 -20.11
N THR A 137 3.99 -24.24 -20.51
CA THR A 137 3.63 -24.58 -21.88
C THR A 137 2.33 -23.83 -22.20
N GLN A 138 2.29 -23.16 -23.35
CA GLN A 138 1.08 -22.56 -23.92
C GLN A 138 0.02 -23.66 -24.22
N SER A 139 -0.56 -24.26 -23.19
CA SER A 139 -1.68 -25.20 -23.26
C SER A 139 -2.02 -25.73 -21.85
N GLY A 140 -2.35 -24.87 -20.89
CA GLY A 140 -3.18 -25.24 -19.71
C GLY A 140 -2.85 -26.51 -18.91
N GLN A 141 -1.66 -27.10 -18.98
CA GLN A 141 -1.32 -28.33 -18.26
C GLN A 141 -0.19 -28.07 -17.26
N LYS A 142 -0.49 -28.36 -15.99
CA LYS A 142 0.47 -28.31 -14.88
C LYS A 142 1.63 -29.26 -15.15
N VAL A 143 2.82 -28.72 -15.39
CA VAL A 143 4.05 -29.48 -15.20
C VAL A 143 4.30 -29.56 -13.70
N LEU A 144 4.00 -30.70 -13.08
CA LEU A 144 4.38 -30.96 -11.69
C LEU A 144 5.90 -30.82 -11.56
N TYR A 145 6.32 -30.00 -10.60
CA TYR A 145 7.72 -29.78 -10.26
C TYR A 145 8.35 -31.10 -9.81
N THR A 146 9.06 -31.79 -10.70
CA THR A 146 9.89 -32.92 -10.30
C THR A 146 11.22 -32.37 -9.76
N SER A 147 11.27 -32.21 -8.43
CA SER A 147 12.54 -32.06 -7.70
C SER A 147 13.36 -33.35 -7.89
N THR A 148 14.11 -33.49 -8.98
CA THR A 148 14.90 -34.74 -9.18
C THR A 148 16.36 -34.58 -9.60
N GLU A 149 16.87 -33.41 -9.95
CA GLU A 149 18.29 -33.33 -10.36
C GLU A 149 19.25 -32.73 -9.32
N LYS A 150 18.89 -31.62 -8.65
CA LYS A 150 19.78 -31.02 -7.64
C LYS A 150 19.88 -31.87 -6.35
N ASN A 151 18.82 -32.58 -5.98
CA ASN A 151 18.81 -33.47 -4.81
C ASN A 151 19.51 -34.83 -5.04
N LYS A 152 19.54 -35.36 -6.28
CA LYS A 152 20.32 -36.57 -6.61
C LYS A 152 21.83 -36.33 -6.47
N LYS A 153 22.34 -35.19 -6.96
CA LYS A 153 23.78 -34.85 -6.83
C LYS A 153 24.21 -34.65 -5.36
N LYS A 154 23.37 -34.03 -4.51
CA LYS A 154 23.66 -33.89 -3.06
C LYS A 154 23.63 -35.23 -2.31
N ARG A 155 22.67 -36.13 -2.61
CA ARG A 155 22.59 -37.47 -1.99
C ARG A 155 23.74 -38.39 -2.43
N ALA A 156 24.15 -38.35 -3.69
CA ALA A 156 25.29 -39.13 -4.19
C ALA A 156 26.64 -38.70 -3.55
N ARG A 157 26.82 -37.39 -3.31
CA ARG A 157 28.01 -36.86 -2.61
C ARG A 157 28.05 -37.24 -1.13
N LYS A 158 26.90 -37.24 -0.42
CA LYS A 158 26.82 -37.72 0.99
C LYS A 158 27.06 -39.23 1.11
N GLY A 159 26.59 -40.04 0.16
CA GLY A 159 26.81 -41.50 0.15
C GLY A 159 28.28 -41.91 -0.03
N LYS A 160 29.02 -41.22 -0.91
CA LYS A 160 30.46 -41.49 -1.12
C LYS A 160 31.33 -41.11 0.09
N LYS A 161 31.01 -40.02 0.81
CA LYS A 161 31.72 -39.65 2.06
C LYS A 161 31.51 -40.66 3.19
N ARG A 162 30.33 -41.30 3.26
CA ARG A 162 29.98 -42.27 4.32
C ARG A 162 30.64 -43.64 4.12
N LYS A 163 30.92 -44.05 2.88
CA LYS A 163 31.66 -45.29 2.56
C LYS A 163 33.18 -45.19 2.82
N LYS A 164 33.78 -43.99 2.72
CA LYS A 164 35.21 -43.79 3.03
C LYS A 164 35.54 -43.84 4.53
N ARG A 165 34.59 -43.54 5.43
CA ARG A 165 34.77 -43.60 6.90
C ARG A 165 34.53 -44.99 7.52
N LYS A 166 34.17 -46.01 6.73
CA LYS A 166 33.93 -47.39 7.19
C LYS A 166 35.02 -48.39 6.73
N LYS A 167 36.10 -47.90 6.10
CA LYS A 167 37.24 -48.70 5.63
C LYS A 167 38.56 -48.19 6.23
N THR A 168 38.52 -47.81 7.50
CA THR A 168 39.71 -47.57 8.34
C THR A 168 39.43 -48.21 9.67
#